data_AF-A0A969G5B6-F1
#
_entry.id   AF-A0A969G5B6-F1
#
_cell.length_a   1.000
_cell.length_b   1.000
_cell.length_c   1.000
_cell.angle_alpha   90.00
_cell.angle_beta   90.00
_cell.angle_gamma   90.00
#
_symmetry.space_group_name_H-M   'P 1'
#
loop_
_entity.id
_entity.type
_entity.pdbx_description
1 polymer ?
#
loop_
_entity_poly.entity_id
_entity_poly.type
_entity_poly.pdbx_seq_one_letter_code
_entity_poly.pdbx_strand_id
1 'polypeptide(L)'
;MGFDKNKQRCFDKLCWCFDYLTIPYQESQLETIAELIVETMSGPWRYFHNPDHIFHVGGEEDPIQVLAALFHDIVYVQVDQSININLSYYVAPFIHEVKDKLFIRGDHPTHTDPAYELVKTIFGFRAHQELSPYAGQNEFLSAIVAAKVLEPMMDLGLIAQIVTCIEITIPFRDRHIFEQLQTRLTDAGEQFHLNFTPDTITAILKKAVMIANRDVDGFADIPGIFLGNTWSLMPETNHRLDNANIYTVRDYRIAMEKMTGFLRFLKPASVFHQFEGVPSDERYAYLEQRAHYNLTLGRTYMGIKLLTIAVIEAIALRLGAEVPIATMMGQMPRPGEKLPRLDDFLPPLKEPYIPQNHRRRRNIESFRVRSGSHF
;
A
#
# COMPACT_ATOMS: atom_id res chain seq x y z
N MET A 1 -23.08 4.95 2.27
CA MET A 1 -23.39 4.09 1.10
C MET A 1 -22.21 3.22 0.65
N GLY A 2 -20.94 3.67 0.76
CA GLY A 2 -19.79 2.83 0.40
C GLY A 2 -19.45 1.72 1.41
N PHE A 3 -19.58 1.99 2.72
CA PHE A 3 -19.19 1.07 3.78
C PHE A 3 -19.91 -0.28 3.70
N ASP A 4 -21.24 -0.31 3.74
CA ASP A 4 -22.02 -1.57 3.73
C ASP A 4 -21.74 -2.42 2.48
N LYS A 5 -21.57 -1.76 1.32
CA LYS A 5 -21.22 -2.44 0.07
C LYS A 5 -19.84 -3.09 0.14
N ASN A 6 -18.85 -2.37 0.67
CA ASN A 6 -17.50 -2.89 0.84
C ASN A 6 -17.47 -4.01 1.88
N LYS A 7 -18.22 -3.87 2.98
CA LYS A 7 -18.40 -4.91 4.00
C LYS A 7 -18.97 -6.18 3.39
N GLN A 8 -20.06 -6.07 2.63
CA GLN A 8 -20.66 -7.22 1.96
C GLN A 8 -19.68 -7.89 0.99
N ARG A 9 -18.98 -7.10 0.16
CA ARG A 9 -17.97 -7.63 -0.77
C ARG A 9 -16.82 -8.35 -0.04
N CYS A 10 -16.39 -7.82 1.11
CA CYS A 10 -15.37 -8.45 1.95
C CYS A 10 -15.89 -9.76 2.55
N PHE A 11 -17.11 -9.76 3.08
CA PHE A 11 -17.77 -10.96 3.59
C PHE A 11 -17.89 -12.04 2.53
N ASP A 12 -18.37 -11.71 1.33
CA ASP A 12 -18.51 -12.67 0.22
C ASP A 12 -17.16 -13.28 -0.17
N LYS A 13 -16.08 -12.49 -0.16
CA LYS A 13 -14.71 -12.96 -0.40
C LYS A 13 -14.22 -13.89 0.72
N LEU A 14 -14.51 -13.59 1.98
CA LEU A 14 -14.17 -14.46 3.11
C LEU A 14 -14.91 -15.79 3.02
N CYS A 15 -16.22 -15.78 2.80
CA CYS A 15 -17.01 -17.00 2.62
C CYS A 15 -16.45 -17.86 1.48
N TRP A 16 -16.18 -17.25 0.33
CA TRP A 16 -15.56 -17.95 -0.80
C TRP A 16 -14.21 -18.59 -0.45
N CYS A 17 -13.34 -17.89 0.29
CA CYS A 17 -12.05 -18.44 0.69
C CYS A 17 -12.21 -19.64 1.63
N PHE A 18 -13.08 -19.52 2.62
CA PHE A 18 -13.32 -20.57 3.61
C PHE A 18 -13.98 -21.80 2.98
N ASP A 19 -14.96 -21.60 2.10
CA ASP A 19 -15.59 -22.67 1.33
C ASP A 19 -14.56 -23.41 0.46
N TYR A 20 -13.70 -22.67 -0.26
CA TYR A 20 -12.66 -23.25 -1.12
C TYR A 20 -11.62 -24.04 -0.31
N LEU A 21 -11.23 -23.52 0.86
CA LEU A 21 -10.30 -24.18 1.77
C LEU A 21 -10.96 -25.27 2.62
N THR A 22 -12.27 -25.50 2.47
CA THR A 22 -13.06 -26.47 3.24
C THR A 22 -13.00 -26.24 4.76
N ILE A 23 -12.92 -24.98 5.18
CA ILE A 23 -12.84 -24.57 6.59
C ILE A 23 -14.25 -24.30 7.09
N PRO A 24 -14.71 -24.95 8.18
CA PRO A 24 -16.01 -24.65 8.76
C PRO A 24 -15.99 -23.26 9.44
N TYR A 25 -17.06 -22.49 9.27
CA TYR A 25 -17.23 -21.17 9.89
C TYR A 25 -18.68 -20.92 10.30
N GLN A 26 -18.87 -19.96 11.20
CA GLN A 26 -20.16 -19.32 11.41
C GLN A 26 -20.19 -18.00 10.64
N GLU A 27 -21.28 -17.71 9.93
CA GLU A 27 -21.41 -16.46 9.16
C GLU A 27 -21.16 -15.22 10.03
N SER A 28 -21.68 -15.19 11.25
CA SER A 28 -21.47 -14.09 12.21
C SER A 28 -20.00 -13.82 12.54
N GLN A 29 -19.15 -14.86 12.53
CA GLN A 29 -17.71 -14.71 12.73
C GLN A 29 -17.08 -14.01 11.51
N LEU A 30 -17.41 -14.45 10.30
CA LEU A 30 -16.88 -13.84 9.07
C LEU A 30 -17.43 -12.43 8.85
N GLU A 31 -18.67 -12.13 9.24
CA GLU A 31 -19.23 -10.78 9.23
C GLU A 31 -18.44 -9.84 10.14
N THR A 32 -18.09 -10.30 11.34
CA THR A 32 -17.27 -9.53 12.29
C THR A 32 -15.89 -9.23 11.72
N ILE A 33 -15.29 -10.21 11.03
CA ILE A 33 -13.98 -10.04 10.37
C ILE A 33 -14.07 -9.08 9.19
N ALA A 34 -15.11 -9.20 8.35
CA ALA A 34 -15.36 -8.29 7.24
C ALA A 34 -15.54 -6.85 7.71
N GLU A 35 -16.26 -6.65 8.81
CA GLU A 35 -16.45 -5.34 9.42
C GLU A 35 -15.13 -4.74 9.91
N LEU A 36 -14.34 -5.53 10.64
CA LEU A 36 -13.01 -5.13 11.14
C LEU A 36 -12.09 -4.67 10.00
N ILE A 37 -12.03 -5.44 8.90
CA ILE A 37 -11.19 -5.15 7.74
C ILE A 37 -11.67 -3.86 7.05
N VAL A 38 -12.96 -3.75 6.76
CA VAL A 38 -13.47 -2.59 6.00
C VAL A 38 -13.44 -1.30 6.82
N GLU A 39 -13.69 -1.37 8.13
CA GLU A 39 -13.58 -0.22 9.03
C GLU A 39 -12.17 0.36 9.04
N THR A 40 -11.17 -0.50 9.17
CA THR A 40 -9.76 -0.09 9.25
C THR A 40 -9.24 0.46 7.92
N MET A 41 -9.74 -0.06 6.80
CA MET A 41 -9.39 0.39 5.46
C MET A 41 -10.17 1.62 4.99
N SER A 42 -11.20 2.05 5.72
CA SER A 42 -12.06 3.20 5.36
C SER A 42 -11.69 4.49 6.11
N GLY A 43 -10.47 4.56 6.66
CA GLY A 43 -9.95 5.75 7.34
C GLY A 43 -9.91 6.99 6.41
N PRO A 44 -9.97 8.21 6.98
CA PRO A 44 -10.07 9.45 6.20
C PRO A 44 -8.86 9.74 5.31
N TRP A 45 -7.70 9.15 5.61
CA TRP A 45 -6.46 9.34 4.86
C TRP A 45 -6.13 8.18 3.89
N ARG A 46 -6.95 7.13 3.84
CA ARG A 46 -6.79 5.98 2.95
C ARG A 46 -7.27 6.32 1.53
N TYR A 47 -6.53 7.12 0.78
CA TYR A 47 -6.89 7.49 -0.59
C TYR A 47 -6.53 6.41 -1.61
N PHE A 48 -5.36 5.79 -1.44
CA PHE A 48 -4.83 4.71 -2.26
C PHE A 48 -5.05 3.37 -1.57
N HIS A 49 -4.55 3.17 -0.34
CA HIS A 49 -4.68 1.89 0.37
C HIS A 49 -6.06 1.77 1.07
N ASN A 50 -7.10 1.59 0.26
CA ASN A 50 -8.52 1.55 0.66
C ASN A 50 -9.17 0.17 0.36
N PRO A 51 -10.47 -0.06 0.59
CA PRO A 51 -11.08 -1.36 0.32
C PRO A 51 -10.97 -1.83 -1.14
N ASP A 52 -11.05 -0.94 -2.13
CA ASP A 52 -10.90 -1.33 -3.54
C ASP A 52 -9.48 -1.82 -3.84
N HIS A 53 -8.45 -1.31 -3.16
CA HIS A 53 -7.07 -1.79 -3.24
C HIS A 53 -6.97 -3.25 -2.82
N ILE A 54 -7.38 -3.60 -1.61
CA ILE A 54 -7.25 -4.98 -1.10
C ILE A 54 -8.03 -6.00 -1.95
N PHE A 55 -9.17 -5.61 -2.53
CA PHE A 55 -9.93 -6.49 -3.42
C PHE A 55 -9.25 -6.69 -4.77
N HIS A 56 -8.54 -5.67 -5.28
CA HIS A 56 -7.73 -5.78 -6.50
C HIS A 56 -6.51 -6.66 -6.28
N VAL A 57 -5.77 -6.43 -5.19
CA VAL A 57 -4.55 -7.18 -4.83
C VAL A 57 -4.83 -8.68 -4.62
N GLY A 58 -5.97 -9.00 -4.00
CA GLY A 58 -6.37 -10.39 -3.74
C GLY A 58 -6.64 -11.20 -5.01
N GLY A 59 -7.08 -10.56 -6.09
CA GLY A 59 -7.56 -11.26 -7.27
C GLY A 59 -8.76 -12.17 -6.99
N GLU A 60 -8.90 -13.24 -7.78
CA GLU A 60 -10.10 -14.09 -7.76
C GLU A 60 -9.82 -15.60 -7.81
N GLU A 61 -8.54 -16.02 -7.85
CA GLU A 61 -8.18 -17.40 -8.17
C GLU A 61 -7.69 -18.22 -6.96
N ASP A 62 -6.93 -17.61 -6.04
CA ASP A 62 -6.28 -18.32 -4.93
C ASP A 62 -6.76 -17.79 -3.57
N PRO A 63 -7.40 -18.62 -2.72
CA PRO A 63 -7.94 -18.18 -1.44
C PRO A 63 -6.87 -17.69 -0.46
N ILE A 64 -5.65 -18.22 -0.51
CA ILE A 64 -4.55 -17.76 0.36
C ILE A 64 -4.14 -16.34 -0.01
N GLN A 65 -4.08 -16.05 -1.31
CA GLN A 65 -3.72 -14.71 -1.79
C GLN A 65 -4.85 -13.71 -1.52
N VAL A 66 -6.11 -14.11 -1.67
CA VAL A 66 -7.25 -13.27 -1.28
C VAL A 66 -7.21 -12.97 0.22
N LEU A 67 -7.06 -13.99 1.07
CA LEU A 67 -6.95 -13.78 2.52
C LEU A 67 -5.77 -12.86 2.87
N ALA A 68 -4.58 -13.11 2.33
CA ALA A 68 -3.42 -12.23 2.57
C ALA A 68 -3.69 -10.78 2.15
N ALA A 69 -4.29 -10.56 0.98
CA ALA A 69 -4.60 -9.23 0.49
C ALA A 69 -5.61 -8.50 1.38
N LEU A 70 -6.63 -9.19 1.89
CA LEU A 70 -7.63 -8.59 2.79
C LEU A 70 -7.00 -8.06 4.08
N PHE A 71 -5.86 -8.61 4.51
CA PHE A 71 -5.21 -8.22 5.75
C PHE A 71 -3.95 -7.36 5.59
N HIS A 72 -3.20 -7.43 4.48
CA HIS A 72 -1.83 -6.91 4.43
C HIS A 72 -1.64 -5.43 4.83
N ASP A 73 -2.66 -4.59 4.61
CA ASP A 73 -2.63 -3.13 4.83
C ASP A 73 -3.57 -2.63 5.95
N ILE A 74 -4.19 -3.51 6.74
CA ILE A 74 -5.18 -3.08 7.74
C ILE A 74 -4.55 -2.27 8.89
N VAL A 75 -3.26 -2.46 9.17
CA VAL A 75 -2.48 -1.58 10.05
C VAL A 75 -1.57 -0.70 9.20
N TYR A 76 -1.80 0.62 9.19
CA TYR A 76 -0.92 1.58 8.48
C TYR A 76 -0.62 2.80 9.35
N VAL A 77 0.28 2.64 10.32
CA VAL A 77 0.51 3.61 11.39
C VAL A 77 0.88 5.01 10.88
N GLN A 78 1.67 5.10 9.81
CA GLN A 78 2.15 6.38 9.28
C GLN A 78 1.05 7.15 8.54
N VAL A 79 0.03 6.45 8.04
CA VAL A 79 -1.14 7.03 7.37
C VAL A 79 -2.26 7.28 8.37
N ASP A 80 -2.54 6.33 9.26
CA ASP A 80 -3.65 6.45 10.23
C ASP A 80 -3.25 7.24 11.49
N GLN A 81 -1.98 7.64 11.62
CA GLN A 81 -1.35 8.29 12.78
C GLN A 81 -1.44 7.50 14.10
N SER A 82 -2.03 6.31 14.07
CA SER A 82 -2.29 5.46 15.22
C SER A 82 -2.65 4.06 14.75
N ILE A 83 -2.77 3.11 15.68
CA ILE A 83 -3.36 1.81 15.42
C ILE A 83 -4.84 1.90 15.82
N ASN A 84 -5.75 1.46 14.95
CA ASN A 84 -7.18 1.43 15.26
C ASN A 84 -7.41 0.65 16.57
N ILE A 85 -8.31 1.14 17.43
CA ILE A 85 -8.56 0.54 18.74
C ILE A 85 -9.03 -0.92 18.66
N ASN A 86 -9.79 -1.28 17.62
CA ASN A 86 -10.27 -2.64 17.36
C ASN A 86 -9.13 -3.57 16.91
N LEU A 87 -8.07 -3.03 16.32
CA LEU A 87 -6.84 -3.75 15.99
C LEU A 87 -5.86 -3.84 17.16
N SER A 88 -5.87 -2.82 18.03
CA SER A 88 -4.93 -2.68 19.14
C SER A 88 -4.96 -3.88 20.08
N TYR A 89 -6.13 -4.50 20.29
CA TYR A 89 -6.28 -5.72 21.08
C TYR A 89 -5.36 -6.86 20.61
N TYR A 90 -5.16 -7.01 19.30
CA TYR A 90 -4.36 -8.08 18.71
C TYR A 90 -2.86 -7.80 18.74
N VAL A 91 -2.44 -6.53 18.71
CA VAL A 91 -1.03 -6.16 18.58
C VAL A 91 -0.38 -5.67 19.87
N ALA A 92 -1.14 -5.01 20.76
CA ALA A 92 -0.63 -4.44 22.01
C ALA A 92 0.08 -5.45 22.93
N PRO A 93 -0.34 -6.74 23.00
CA PRO A 93 0.40 -7.75 23.76
C PRO A 93 1.84 -7.98 23.28
N PHE A 94 2.16 -7.63 22.03
CA PHE A 94 3.43 -7.99 21.37
C PHE A 94 4.35 -6.80 21.09
N ILE A 95 3.81 -5.57 21.13
CA ILE A 95 4.57 -4.35 20.87
C ILE A 95 4.41 -3.33 21.99
N HIS A 96 5.36 -2.41 22.07
CA HIS A 96 5.27 -1.24 22.93
C HIS A 96 5.85 -0.01 22.22
N GLU A 97 5.40 1.15 22.63
CA GLU A 97 5.85 2.42 22.08
C GLU A 97 6.85 3.10 23.01
N VAL A 98 7.96 3.58 22.45
CA VAL A 98 8.98 4.36 23.16
C VAL A 98 9.38 5.54 22.29
N LYS A 99 9.03 6.76 22.70
CA LYS A 99 9.34 8.01 21.97
C LYS A 99 8.87 7.96 20.50
N ASP A 100 7.59 7.68 20.28
CA ASP A 100 6.95 7.63 18.96
C ASP A 100 7.48 6.53 18.03
N LYS A 101 8.15 5.52 18.59
CA LYS A 101 8.68 4.35 17.88
C LYS A 101 8.14 3.07 18.48
N LEU A 102 7.79 2.12 17.62
CA LEU A 102 7.29 0.82 18.04
C LEU A 102 8.44 -0.17 18.18
N PHE A 103 8.40 -0.95 19.25
CA PHE A 103 9.37 -2.00 19.54
C PHE A 103 8.66 -3.31 19.83
N ILE A 104 9.23 -4.39 19.32
CA ILE A 104 8.80 -5.74 19.66
C ILE A 104 9.12 -5.99 21.13
N ARG A 105 8.16 -6.51 21.90
CA ARG A 105 8.37 -6.85 23.31
C ARG A 105 9.37 -8.01 23.44
N GLY A 106 9.97 -8.11 24.63
CA GLY A 106 10.78 -9.28 24.99
C GLY A 106 9.91 -10.52 25.14
N ASP A 107 10.55 -11.69 25.15
CA ASP A 107 9.85 -12.95 25.40
C ASP A 107 9.17 -12.89 26.77
N HIS A 108 7.87 -13.20 26.80
CA HIS A 108 7.15 -13.35 28.05
C HIS A 108 7.44 -14.75 28.62
N PRO A 109 8.11 -14.88 29.78
CA PRO A 109 8.61 -16.17 30.27
C PRO A 109 7.50 -17.19 30.63
N THR A 110 6.22 -16.80 30.58
CA THR A 110 5.10 -17.62 31.07
C THR A 110 4.06 -17.97 30.02
N HIS A 111 4.12 -17.46 28.79
CA HIS A 111 3.18 -17.81 27.72
C HIS A 111 3.83 -17.65 26.34
N THR A 112 3.96 -18.76 25.62
CA THR A 112 4.30 -18.77 24.19
C THR A 112 3.01 -18.71 23.36
N ASP A 113 2.90 -17.73 22.48
CA ASP A 113 1.78 -17.60 21.53
C ASP A 113 2.24 -18.14 20.16
N PRO A 114 1.78 -19.34 19.73
CA PRO A 114 2.33 -19.99 18.54
C PRO A 114 2.12 -19.19 17.25
N ALA A 115 0.95 -18.56 17.09
CA ALA A 115 0.64 -17.74 15.93
C ALA A 115 1.56 -16.51 15.85
N TYR A 116 1.78 -15.83 16.97
CA TYR A 116 2.72 -14.70 17.02
C TYR A 116 4.17 -15.13 16.75
N GLU A 117 4.64 -16.22 17.36
CA GLU A 117 6.00 -16.73 17.15
C GLU A 117 6.22 -17.16 15.70
N LEU A 118 5.19 -17.73 15.05
CA LEU A 118 5.21 -18.04 13.63
C LEU A 118 5.39 -16.78 12.78
N VAL A 119 4.60 -15.73 13.05
CA VAL A 119 4.72 -14.44 12.34
C VAL A 119 6.11 -13.84 12.53
N LYS A 120 6.61 -13.81 13.77
CA LYS A 120 7.96 -13.32 14.10
C LYS A 120 9.05 -14.09 13.35
N THR A 121 8.92 -15.40 13.24
CA THR A 121 9.86 -16.29 12.53
C THR A 121 9.84 -16.02 11.02
N ILE A 122 8.66 -15.98 10.39
CA ILE A 122 8.52 -15.72 8.95
C ILE A 122 9.04 -14.32 8.58
N PHE A 123 8.76 -13.30 9.40
CA PHE A 123 9.29 -11.94 9.21
C PHE A 123 10.76 -11.81 9.62
N GLY A 124 11.37 -12.81 10.26
CA GLY A 124 12.77 -12.77 10.70
C GLY A 124 13.04 -11.66 11.72
N PHE A 125 12.00 -11.22 12.43
CA PHE A 125 12.10 -10.17 13.43
C PHE A 125 12.50 -10.73 14.78
N ARG A 126 13.07 -9.88 15.63
CA ARG A 126 13.61 -10.29 16.95
C ARG A 126 12.96 -9.52 18.08
N ALA A 127 12.92 -10.14 19.25
CA ALA A 127 12.56 -9.46 20.49
C ALA A 127 13.38 -8.16 20.65
N HIS A 128 12.75 -7.11 21.17
CA HIS A 128 13.34 -5.78 21.37
C HIS A 128 13.76 -5.03 20.10
N GLN A 129 13.49 -5.56 18.91
CA GLN A 129 13.78 -4.86 17.66
C GLN A 129 12.87 -3.63 17.49
N GLU A 130 13.45 -2.51 17.04
CA GLU A 130 12.69 -1.35 16.55
C GLU A 130 11.97 -1.72 15.25
N LEU A 131 10.66 -1.53 15.21
CA LEU A 131 9.87 -1.65 14.00
C LEU A 131 10.05 -0.37 13.18
N SER A 132 10.59 -0.53 11.97
CA SER A 132 10.80 0.60 11.07
C SER A 132 9.69 0.65 10.01
N PRO A 133 9.12 1.83 9.73
CA PRO A 133 8.21 2.04 8.59
C PRO A 133 8.80 1.58 7.25
N TYR A 134 10.13 1.58 7.12
CA TYR A 134 10.83 1.23 5.89
C TYR A 134 11.28 -0.23 5.83
N ALA A 135 11.02 -1.01 6.88
CA ALA A 135 11.45 -2.40 7.01
C ALA A 135 10.29 -3.34 7.36
N GLY A 136 9.08 -3.03 6.90
CA GLY A 136 7.93 -3.93 7.03
C GLY A 136 7.13 -3.83 8.33
N GLN A 137 7.18 -2.68 9.02
CA GLN A 137 6.39 -2.47 10.25
C GLN A 137 4.91 -2.73 10.04
N ASN A 138 4.31 -2.19 8.98
CA ASN A 138 2.86 -2.25 8.79
C ASN A 138 2.42 -3.66 8.44
N GLU A 139 3.12 -4.29 7.50
CA GLU A 139 2.89 -5.66 7.05
C GLU A 139 3.05 -6.65 8.20
N PHE A 140 4.04 -6.44 9.08
CA PHE A 140 4.22 -7.25 10.28
C PHE A 140 3.05 -7.12 11.25
N LEU A 141 2.60 -5.90 11.53
CA LEU A 141 1.47 -5.67 12.42
C LEU A 141 0.16 -6.20 11.84
N SER A 142 -0.06 -6.00 10.55
CA SER A 142 -1.17 -6.58 9.78
C SER A 142 -1.14 -8.11 9.80
N ALA A 143 0.04 -8.73 9.66
CA ALA A 143 0.21 -10.18 9.73
C ALA A 143 -0.08 -10.74 11.13
N ILE A 144 0.29 -10.01 12.20
CA ILE A 144 -0.11 -10.39 13.57
C ILE A 144 -1.63 -10.40 13.68
N VAL A 145 -2.31 -9.33 13.23
CA VAL A 145 -3.78 -9.29 13.26
C VAL A 145 -4.36 -10.46 12.45
N ALA A 146 -3.90 -10.68 11.22
CA ALA A 146 -4.36 -11.78 10.38
C ALA A 146 -4.23 -13.13 11.09
N ALA A 147 -3.06 -13.42 11.67
CA ALA A 147 -2.80 -14.65 12.38
C ALA A 147 -3.73 -14.79 13.59
N LYS A 148 -3.89 -13.76 14.43
CA LYS A 148 -4.73 -13.82 15.63
C LYS A 148 -6.23 -13.90 15.32
N VAL A 149 -6.68 -13.25 14.25
CA VAL A 149 -8.09 -13.28 13.82
C VAL A 149 -8.46 -14.63 13.21
N LEU A 150 -7.54 -15.27 12.49
CA LEU A 150 -7.80 -16.53 11.78
C LEU A 150 -7.47 -17.78 12.61
N GLU A 151 -6.60 -17.68 13.63
CA GLU A 151 -6.21 -18.78 14.53
C GLU A 151 -7.37 -19.61 15.11
N PRO A 152 -8.54 -19.04 15.48
CA PRO A 152 -9.65 -19.83 15.98
C PRO A 152 -10.27 -20.78 14.95
N MET A 153 -10.02 -20.57 13.64
CA MET A 153 -10.67 -21.29 12.54
C MET A 153 -9.67 -22.00 11.62
N MET A 154 -8.40 -21.61 11.62
CA MET A 154 -7.37 -22.10 10.71
C MET A 154 -6.19 -22.70 11.47
N ASP A 155 -5.60 -23.76 10.92
CA ASP A 155 -4.34 -24.28 11.43
C ASP A 155 -3.15 -23.34 11.14
N LEU A 156 -2.05 -23.55 11.87
CA LEU A 156 -0.83 -22.77 11.71
C LEU A 156 -0.20 -22.93 10.31
N GLY A 157 -0.46 -24.04 9.62
CA GLY A 157 0.04 -24.27 8.26
C GLY A 157 -0.59 -23.29 7.27
N LEU A 158 -1.90 -23.13 7.28
CA LEU A 158 -2.61 -22.14 6.47
C LEU A 158 -2.22 -20.70 6.84
N ILE A 159 -2.14 -20.41 8.15
CA ILE A 159 -1.71 -19.10 8.65
C ILE A 159 -0.30 -18.78 8.17
N ALA A 160 0.63 -19.74 8.18
CA ALA A 160 1.98 -19.53 7.67
C ALA A 160 2.00 -19.13 6.19
N GLN A 161 1.11 -19.71 5.36
CA GLN A 161 1.03 -19.33 3.94
C GLN A 161 0.52 -17.90 3.76
N ILE A 162 -0.51 -17.51 4.51
CA ILE A 162 -1.09 -16.16 4.50
C ILE A 162 -0.05 -15.14 4.96
N VAL A 163 0.62 -15.41 6.09
CA VAL A 163 1.67 -14.57 6.67
C VAL A 163 2.85 -14.44 5.71
N THR A 164 3.26 -15.51 5.03
CA THR A 164 4.32 -15.46 4.00
C THR A 164 3.91 -14.57 2.83
N CYS A 165 2.64 -14.64 2.41
CA CYS A 165 2.10 -13.77 1.36
C CYS A 165 2.06 -12.30 1.80
N ILE A 166 1.75 -11.99 3.05
CA ILE A 166 1.80 -10.63 3.59
C ILE A 166 3.26 -10.15 3.75
N GLU A 167 4.17 -11.00 4.21
CA GLU A 167 5.58 -10.62 4.37
C GLU A 167 6.18 -10.12 3.06
N ILE A 168 5.88 -10.82 1.95
CA ILE A 168 6.46 -10.48 0.66
C ILE A 168 5.90 -9.17 0.07
N THR A 169 4.75 -8.67 0.55
CA THR A 169 4.21 -7.37 0.10
C THR A 169 5.01 -6.18 0.62
N ILE A 170 5.94 -6.38 1.57
CA ILE A 170 6.88 -5.31 1.96
C ILE A 170 7.65 -4.85 0.71
N PRO A 171 7.41 -3.64 0.21
CA PRO A 171 7.74 -3.31 -1.16
C PRO A 171 9.21 -2.91 -1.32
N PHE A 172 9.68 -2.94 -2.57
CA PHE A 172 10.98 -2.38 -3.00
C PHE A 172 12.23 -3.02 -2.39
N ARG A 173 12.13 -4.28 -1.95
CA ARG A 173 13.25 -5.06 -1.42
C ARG A 173 14.11 -5.66 -2.54
N ASP A 174 15.31 -6.08 -2.18
CA ASP A 174 16.21 -6.74 -3.14
C ASP A 174 15.78 -8.20 -3.42
N ARG A 175 16.35 -8.79 -4.48
CA ARG A 175 15.96 -10.13 -4.96
C ARG A 175 16.33 -11.27 -4.01
N HIS A 176 17.27 -11.09 -3.08
CA HIS A 176 17.69 -12.12 -2.13
C HIS A 176 16.61 -12.38 -1.06
N ILE A 177 15.53 -11.59 -1.04
CA ILE A 177 14.43 -11.79 -0.11
C ILE A 177 13.82 -13.19 -0.22
N PHE A 178 13.77 -13.77 -1.42
CA PHE A 178 13.21 -15.11 -1.60
C PHE A 178 14.08 -16.19 -0.94
N GLU A 179 15.41 -16.08 -1.01
CA GLU A 179 16.32 -17.01 -0.33
C GLU A 179 16.18 -16.91 1.19
N GLN A 180 16.06 -15.67 1.71
CA GLN A 180 15.86 -15.41 3.13
C GLN A 180 14.49 -15.90 3.61
N LEU A 181 13.43 -15.66 2.84
CA LEU A 181 12.07 -16.09 3.15
C LEU A 181 11.94 -17.62 3.04
N GLN A 182 12.58 -18.25 2.07
CA GLN A 182 12.64 -19.71 1.95
C GLN A 182 13.31 -20.34 3.17
N THR A 183 14.42 -19.77 3.64
CA THR A 183 15.11 -20.22 4.85
C THR A 183 14.19 -20.08 6.07
N ARG A 184 13.62 -18.89 6.29
CA ARG A 184 12.70 -18.63 7.41
C ARG A 184 11.45 -19.52 7.39
N LEU A 185 10.92 -19.81 6.20
CA LEU A 185 9.76 -20.68 6.05
C LEU A 185 10.11 -22.17 6.29
N THR A 186 11.34 -22.58 5.95
CA THR A 186 11.87 -23.90 6.29
C THR A 186 12.02 -24.04 7.81
N ASP A 187 12.66 -23.06 8.46
CA ASP A 187 12.84 -23.02 9.91
C ASP A 187 11.47 -23.03 10.63
N ALA A 188 10.50 -22.27 10.14
CA ALA A 188 9.13 -22.28 10.66
C ALA A 188 8.45 -23.64 10.45
N GLY A 189 8.65 -24.28 9.29
CA GLY A 189 8.11 -25.60 9.01
C GLY A 189 8.58 -26.65 10.02
N GLU A 190 9.86 -26.59 10.41
CA GLU A 190 10.46 -27.48 11.42
C GLU A 190 10.00 -27.13 12.84
N GLN A 191 10.12 -25.86 13.23
CA GLN A 191 9.82 -25.36 14.58
C GLN A 191 8.36 -25.55 14.97
N PHE A 192 7.42 -25.36 14.03
CA PHE A 192 5.98 -25.44 14.29
C PHE A 192 5.35 -26.74 13.75
N HIS A 193 6.16 -27.70 13.28
CA HIS A 193 5.71 -29.00 12.78
C HIS A 193 4.64 -28.89 11.67
N LEU A 194 4.84 -27.98 10.71
CA LEU A 194 3.85 -27.65 9.65
C LEU A 194 3.85 -28.65 8.49
N ASN A 195 4.73 -29.66 8.51
CA ASN A 195 4.92 -30.65 7.44
C ASN A 195 5.19 -30.04 6.05
N PHE A 196 5.85 -28.89 6.01
CA PHE A 196 6.23 -28.27 4.75
C PHE A 196 7.37 -29.03 4.09
N THR A 197 7.10 -29.58 2.91
CA THR A 197 8.12 -30.13 2.03
C THR A 197 8.76 -29.01 1.21
N PRO A 198 9.95 -29.23 0.60
CA PRO A 198 10.55 -28.27 -0.31
C PRO A 198 9.59 -27.82 -1.43
N ASP A 199 8.81 -28.75 -2.00
CA ASP A 199 7.82 -28.45 -3.03
C ASP A 199 6.69 -27.56 -2.51
N THR A 200 6.22 -27.80 -1.28
CA THR A 200 5.20 -26.95 -0.63
C THR A 200 5.74 -25.54 -0.39
N ILE A 201 6.97 -25.40 0.10
CA ILE A 201 7.62 -24.10 0.31
C ILE A 201 7.73 -23.34 -1.01
N THR A 202 8.20 -24.00 -2.06
CA THR A 202 8.27 -23.41 -3.40
C THR A 202 6.89 -22.98 -3.90
N ALA A 203 5.84 -23.78 -3.69
CA ALA A 203 4.48 -23.42 -4.07
C ALA A 203 3.97 -22.19 -3.30
N ILE A 204 4.26 -22.09 -2.00
CA ILE A 204 3.91 -20.92 -1.18
C ILE A 204 4.60 -19.66 -1.71
N LEU A 205 5.90 -19.73 -1.99
CA LEU A 205 6.67 -18.58 -2.51
C LEU A 205 6.18 -18.15 -3.90
N LYS A 206 5.76 -19.09 -4.76
CA LYS A 206 5.13 -18.79 -6.05
C LYS A 206 3.80 -18.06 -5.91
N LYS A 207 2.99 -18.37 -4.88
CA LYS A 207 1.77 -17.59 -4.57
C LYS A 207 2.12 -16.21 -4.05
N ALA A 208 3.10 -16.15 -3.14
CA ALA A 208 3.57 -14.93 -2.50
C ALA A 208 4.07 -13.91 -3.55
N VAL A 209 4.92 -14.32 -4.49
CA VAL A 209 5.43 -13.40 -5.53
C VAL A 209 4.31 -12.82 -6.41
N MET A 210 3.22 -13.57 -6.62
CA MET A 210 2.09 -13.11 -7.43
C MET A 210 1.31 -12.00 -6.74
N ILE A 211 1.02 -12.14 -5.45
CA ILE A 211 0.35 -11.09 -4.68
C ILE A 211 1.25 -9.87 -4.49
N ALA A 212 2.53 -10.03 -4.17
CA ALA A 212 3.47 -8.92 -4.06
C ALA A 212 3.54 -8.09 -5.36
N ASN A 213 3.56 -8.77 -6.51
CA ASN A 213 3.55 -8.07 -7.80
C ASN A 213 2.21 -7.39 -8.12
N ARG A 214 1.08 -7.90 -7.61
CA ARG A 214 -0.23 -7.26 -7.77
C ARG A 214 -0.35 -6.00 -6.91
N ASP A 215 0.18 -6.05 -5.69
CA ASP A 215 0.18 -4.91 -4.76
C ASP A 215 0.85 -3.66 -5.36
N VAL A 216 1.93 -3.88 -6.13
CA VAL A 216 2.67 -2.80 -6.81
C VAL A 216 2.41 -2.72 -8.32
N ASP A 217 1.34 -3.34 -8.84
CA ASP A 217 1.09 -3.40 -10.29
C ASP A 217 0.88 -2.03 -10.96
N GLY A 218 0.46 -1.03 -10.16
CA GLY A 218 0.34 0.37 -10.54
C GLY A 218 1.62 0.94 -11.17
N PHE A 219 2.79 0.39 -10.85
CA PHE A 219 4.05 0.78 -11.48
C PHE A 219 4.20 0.33 -12.93
N ALA A 220 3.55 -0.76 -13.35
CA ALA A 220 3.54 -1.23 -14.73
C ALA A 220 2.38 -0.68 -15.57
N ASP A 221 1.46 0.00 -14.91
CA ASP A 221 0.18 0.45 -15.43
C ASP A 221 0.33 1.52 -16.51
N ILE A 222 -0.75 1.87 -17.23
CA ILE A 222 -0.64 2.94 -18.25
C ILE A 222 -0.19 4.25 -17.59
N PRO A 223 0.62 5.09 -18.26
CA PRO A 223 1.31 6.21 -17.60
C PRO A 223 0.38 7.22 -16.90
N GLY A 224 -0.82 7.43 -17.44
CA GLY A 224 -1.81 8.30 -16.82
C GLY A 224 -2.37 7.74 -15.52
N ILE A 225 -2.57 6.42 -15.43
CA ILE A 225 -3.01 5.75 -14.19
C ILE A 225 -1.87 5.74 -13.18
N PHE A 226 -0.65 5.38 -13.57
CA PHE A 226 0.52 5.44 -12.71
C PHE A 226 0.69 6.82 -12.06
N LEU A 227 0.63 7.89 -12.86
CA LEU A 227 0.70 9.25 -12.33
C LEU A 227 -0.50 9.55 -11.44
N GLY A 228 -1.72 9.20 -11.84
CA GLY A 228 -2.92 9.39 -11.01
C GLY A 228 -2.80 8.75 -9.63
N ASN A 229 -2.36 7.50 -9.58
CA ASN A 229 -2.10 6.76 -8.34
C ASN A 229 -0.98 7.43 -7.50
N THR A 230 0.08 7.93 -8.16
CA THR A 230 1.14 8.72 -7.51
C THR A 230 0.55 9.97 -6.84
N TRP A 231 -0.45 10.62 -7.44
CA TRP A 231 -1.13 11.76 -6.82
C TRP A 231 -1.99 11.35 -5.63
N SER A 232 -2.69 10.22 -5.69
CA SER A 232 -3.48 9.69 -4.57
C SER A 232 -2.64 9.37 -3.34
N LEU A 233 -1.39 8.94 -3.52
CA LEU A 233 -0.46 8.65 -2.42
C LEU A 233 0.04 9.90 -1.66
N MET A 234 -0.02 11.09 -2.27
CA MET A 234 0.50 12.30 -1.63
C MET A 234 -0.32 12.78 -0.43
N PRO A 235 -1.65 12.98 -0.51
CA PRO A 235 -2.44 13.37 0.65
C PRO A 235 -2.47 12.27 1.72
N GLU A 236 -2.39 11.00 1.31
CA GLU A 236 -2.30 9.85 2.21
C GLU A 236 -1.06 9.88 3.12
N THR A 237 0.08 10.34 2.61
CA THR A 237 1.33 10.44 3.40
C THR A 237 1.62 11.86 3.90
N ASN A 238 0.73 12.82 3.59
CA ASN A 238 0.88 14.23 3.97
C ASN A 238 -0.49 14.84 4.29
N HIS A 239 -1.00 14.58 5.50
CA HIS A 239 -2.36 14.97 5.91
C HIS A 239 -2.63 16.48 5.87
N ARG A 240 -1.58 17.31 5.81
CA ARG A 240 -1.75 18.75 5.55
C ARG A 240 -2.50 19.01 4.24
N LEU A 241 -2.37 18.12 3.25
CA LEU A 241 -3.01 18.28 1.94
C LEU A 241 -4.51 17.95 1.90
N ASP A 242 -5.09 17.46 3.00
CA ASP A 242 -6.50 17.04 3.06
C ASP A 242 -7.48 18.18 2.71
N ASN A 243 -7.10 19.43 3.02
CA ASN A 243 -7.92 20.59 2.69
C ASN A 243 -7.15 21.65 1.89
N ALA A 244 -7.49 21.75 0.59
CA ALA A 244 -6.92 22.72 -0.35
C ALA A 244 -7.05 24.19 0.04
N ASN A 245 -7.98 24.53 0.93
CA ASN A 245 -8.15 25.90 1.41
C ASN A 245 -7.29 26.22 2.64
N ILE A 246 -6.66 25.21 3.25
CA ILE A 246 -5.94 25.36 4.52
C ILE A 246 -4.43 25.25 4.32
N TYR A 247 -3.96 24.40 3.41
CA TYR A 247 -2.52 24.19 3.26
C TYR A 247 -1.82 25.33 2.54
N THR A 248 -0.58 25.56 2.96
CA THR A 248 0.27 26.61 2.42
C THR A 248 1.03 26.17 1.19
N VAL A 249 1.56 27.15 0.44
CA VAL A 249 2.50 26.88 -0.65
C VAL A 249 3.68 26.00 -0.19
N ARG A 250 4.16 26.24 1.03
CA ARG A 250 5.24 25.47 1.65
C ARG A 250 4.84 24.02 1.93
N ASP A 251 3.67 23.78 2.49
CA ASP A 251 3.17 22.42 2.76
C ASP A 251 3.09 21.59 1.48
N TYR A 252 2.58 22.20 0.41
CA TYR A 252 2.48 21.56 -0.89
C TYR A 252 3.85 21.26 -1.50
N ARG A 253 4.80 22.20 -1.41
CA ARG A 253 6.19 21.95 -1.84
C ARG A 253 6.84 20.82 -1.04
N ILE A 254 6.67 20.76 0.28
CA ILE A 254 7.21 19.68 1.12
C ILE A 254 6.67 18.32 0.66
N ALA A 255 5.36 18.22 0.42
CA ALA A 255 4.75 16.99 -0.06
C ALA A 255 5.31 16.57 -1.45
N MET A 256 5.44 17.53 -2.36
CA MET A 256 6.06 17.32 -3.68
C MET A 256 7.51 16.86 -3.58
N GLU A 257 8.29 17.46 -2.68
CA GLU A 257 9.68 17.11 -2.44
C GLU A 257 9.82 15.69 -1.90
N LYS A 258 9.00 15.30 -0.91
CA LYS A 258 8.97 13.93 -0.37
C LYS A 258 8.64 12.90 -1.45
N MET A 259 7.59 13.13 -2.23
CA MET A 259 7.20 12.22 -3.32
C MET A 259 8.28 12.16 -4.42
N THR A 260 8.93 13.28 -4.73
CA THR A 260 10.08 13.31 -5.64
C THR A 260 11.25 12.50 -5.09
N GLY A 261 11.54 12.64 -3.80
CA GLY A 261 12.57 11.87 -3.10
C GLY A 261 12.30 10.37 -3.15
N PHE A 262 11.07 9.96 -2.84
CA PHE A 262 10.60 8.58 -2.95
C PHE A 262 10.83 8.00 -4.36
N LEU A 263 10.31 8.64 -5.41
CA LEU A 263 10.49 8.15 -6.78
C LEU A 263 11.96 8.09 -7.23
N ARG A 264 12.81 8.97 -6.71
CA ARG A 264 14.26 8.96 -6.99
C ARG A 264 14.98 7.81 -6.28
N PHE A 265 14.56 7.47 -5.07
CA PHE A 265 15.12 6.37 -4.30
C PHE A 265 14.82 5.00 -4.92
N LEU A 266 13.62 4.82 -5.49
CA LEU A 266 13.19 3.55 -6.07
C LEU A 266 14.11 3.05 -7.20
N LYS A 267 14.49 1.77 -7.14
CA LYS A 267 15.18 1.10 -8.25
C LYS A 267 14.13 0.34 -9.07
N PRO A 268 14.06 0.51 -10.40
CA PRO A 268 13.09 -0.25 -11.21
C PRO A 268 13.15 -1.76 -11.00
N ALA A 269 14.37 -2.31 -10.84
CA ALA A 269 14.60 -3.73 -10.63
C ALA A 269 14.17 -4.27 -9.26
N SER A 270 13.81 -3.40 -8.31
CA SER A 270 13.26 -3.79 -7.00
C SER A 270 11.74 -3.66 -6.91
N VAL A 271 11.07 -3.16 -7.95
CA VAL A 271 9.60 -2.98 -7.94
C VAL A 271 8.91 -4.34 -8.06
N PHE A 272 9.24 -5.09 -9.10
CA PHE A 272 8.64 -6.40 -9.36
C PHE A 272 9.63 -7.51 -9.05
N HIS A 273 9.06 -8.65 -8.68
CA HIS A 273 9.78 -9.85 -8.31
C HIS A 273 9.47 -11.01 -9.24
N GLN A 274 10.43 -11.93 -9.34
CA GLN A 274 10.26 -13.20 -10.01
C GLN A 274 10.90 -14.29 -9.14
N PHE A 275 10.18 -15.40 -8.96
CA PHE A 275 10.67 -16.54 -8.21
C PHE A 275 10.38 -17.82 -9.02
N GLU A 276 11.44 -18.56 -9.34
CA GLU A 276 11.38 -19.81 -10.12
C GLU A 276 10.45 -19.75 -11.35
N GLY A 277 10.64 -18.72 -12.19
CA GLY A 277 9.85 -18.56 -13.42
C GLY A 277 8.41 -18.08 -13.21
N VAL A 278 8.07 -17.60 -12.00
CA VAL A 278 6.77 -16.98 -11.69
C VAL A 278 6.96 -15.51 -11.27
N PRO A 279 6.39 -14.53 -11.99
CA PRO A 279 5.71 -14.70 -13.29
C PRO A 279 6.71 -15.14 -14.38
N SER A 280 6.22 -15.53 -15.56
CA SER A 280 7.09 -15.95 -16.67
C SER A 280 8.13 -14.88 -17.03
N ASP A 281 9.27 -15.28 -17.60
CA ASP A 281 10.35 -14.35 -17.98
C ASP A 281 9.86 -13.22 -18.88
N GLU A 282 8.99 -13.53 -19.84
CA GLU A 282 8.38 -12.54 -20.73
C GLU A 282 7.53 -11.53 -19.95
N ARG A 283 6.69 -12.03 -19.02
CA ARG A 283 5.84 -11.16 -18.20
C ARG A 283 6.68 -10.32 -17.25
N TYR A 284 7.71 -10.90 -16.64
CA TYR A 284 8.62 -10.20 -15.75
C TYR A 284 9.37 -9.08 -16.48
N ALA A 285 9.95 -9.38 -17.64
CA ALA A 285 10.64 -8.39 -18.48
C ALA A 285 9.69 -7.25 -18.91
N TYR A 286 8.44 -7.58 -19.24
CA TYR A 286 7.41 -6.57 -19.52
C TYR A 286 7.17 -5.66 -18.30
N LEU A 287 6.94 -6.24 -17.11
CA LEU A 287 6.69 -5.49 -15.88
C LEU A 287 7.86 -4.56 -15.53
N GLU A 288 9.10 -5.07 -15.60
CA GLU A 288 10.32 -4.30 -15.34
C GLU A 288 10.49 -3.14 -16.34
N GLN A 289 10.28 -3.39 -17.64
CA GLN A 289 10.35 -2.34 -18.66
C GLN A 289 9.30 -1.24 -18.42
N ARG A 290 8.08 -1.63 -18.04
CA ARG A 290 7.00 -0.68 -17.75
C ARG A 290 7.29 0.14 -16.49
N ALA A 291 7.74 -0.49 -15.40
CA ALA A 291 8.17 0.22 -14.20
C ALA A 291 9.30 1.19 -14.49
N HIS A 292 10.32 0.79 -15.26
CA HIS A 292 11.42 1.67 -15.64
C HIS A 292 10.92 2.90 -16.40
N TYR A 293 10.05 2.70 -17.38
CA TYR A 293 9.45 3.78 -18.15
C TYR A 293 8.63 4.73 -17.26
N ASN A 294 7.73 4.20 -16.43
CA ASN A 294 6.85 4.98 -15.57
C ASN A 294 7.63 5.73 -14.49
N LEU A 295 8.63 5.11 -13.84
CA LEU A 295 9.50 5.80 -12.88
C LEU A 295 10.27 6.95 -13.54
N THR A 296 10.79 6.76 -14.75
CA THR A 296 11.46 7.83 -15.50
C THR A 296 10.51 8.99 -15.80
N LEU A 297 9.30 8.67 -16.24
CA LEU A 297 8.25 9.67 -16.48
C LEU A 297 7.85 10.39 -15.19
N GLY A 298 7.59 9.65 -14.11
CA GLY A 298 7.20 10.17 -12.80
C GLY A 298 8.25 11.12 -12.23
N ARG A 299 9.53 10.75 -12.28
CA ARG A 299 10.65 11.62 -11.86
C ARG A 299 10.68 12.92 -12.64
N THR A 300 10.47 12.87 -13.95
CA THR A 300 10.45 14.05 -14.81
C THR A 300 9.25 14.94 -14.48
N TYR A 301 8.07 14.33 -14.41
CA TYR A 301 6.82 15.00 -14.10
C TYR A 301 6.87 15.69 -12.72
N MET A 302 7.27 14.97 -11.68
CA MET A 302 7.40 15.51 -10.32
C MET A 302 8.49 16.56 -10.24
N GLY A 303 9.60 16.39 -10.96
CA GLY A 303 10.64 17.42 -11.06
C GLY A 303 10.13 18.73 -11.65
N ILE A 304 9.32 18.68 -12.71
CA ILE A 304 8.67 19.87 -13.29
C ILE A 304 7.71 20.51 -12.27
N LYS A 305 6.85 19.71 -11.63
CA LYS A 305 5.92 20.20 -10.61
C LYS A 305 6.64 20.86 -9.43
N LEU A 306 7.73 20.25 -8.95
CA LEU A 306 8.55 20.78 -7.87
C LEU A 306 9.22 22.10 -8.25
N LEU A 307 9.73 22.21 -9.49
CA LEU A 307 10.27 23.48 -10.00
C LEU A 307 9.19 24.56 -10.09
N THR A 308 8.00 24.24 -10.60
CA THR A 308 6.88 25.19 -10.69
C THR A 308 6.49 25.70 -9.31
N ILE A 309 6.33 24.81 -8.32
CA ILE A 309 5.93 25.24 -6.98
C ILE A 309 7.04 26.04 -6.28
N ALA A 310 8.33 25.76 -6.54
CA ALA A 310 9.42 26.57 -6.00
C ALA A 310 9.39 28.03 -6.49
N VAL A 311 9.01 28.24 -7.76
CA VAL A 311 8.80 29.61 -8.29
C VAL A 311 7.62 30.29 -7.59
N ILE A 312 6.51 29.57 -7.41
CA ILE A 312 5.34 30.10 -6.70
C ILE A 312 5.67 30.41 -5.24
N GLU A 313 6.42 29.55 -4.55
CA GLU A 313 6.87 29.77 -3.17
C GLU A 313 7.75 31.02 -3.05
N ALA A 314 8.68 31.23 -3.99
CA ALA A 314 9.52 32.44 -4.00
C ALA A 314 8.70 33.74 -4.15
N ILE A 315 7.60 33.70 -4.91
CA ILE A 315 6.67 34.84 -5.02
C ILE A 315 5.85 34.98 -3.74
N ALA A 316 5.32 33.87 -3.22
CA ALA A 316 4.52 33.84 -2.00
C ALA A 316 5.29 34.40 -0.79
N LEU A 317 6.59 34.12 -0.68
CA LEU A 317 7.46 34.68 0.36
C LEU A 317 7.57 36.21 0.36
N ARG A 318 7.18 36.88 -0.73
CA ARG A 318 7.06 38.35 -0.78
C ARG A 318 5.76 38.86 -0.15
N LEU A 319 4.75 38.00 -0.05
CA LEU A 319 3.45 38.29 0.56
C LEU A 319 3.41 37.88 2.04
N GLY A 320 4.09 36.78 2.39
CA GLY A 320 4.19 36.27 3.76
C GLY A 320 4.86 34.89 3.82
N ALA A 321 5.19 34.43 5.03
CA ALA A 321 5.83 33.12 5.21
C ALA A 321 4.84 31.94 5.04
N GLU A 322 3.58 32.14 5.39
CA GLU A 322 2.55 31.09 5.43
C GLU A 322 1.36 31.51 4.54
N VAL A 323 1.59 31.54 3.22
CA VAL A 323 0.57 31.90 2.23
C VAL A 323 -0.21 30.65 1.81
N PRO A 324 -1.55 30.65 1.89
CA PRO A 324 -2.38 29.57 1.37
C PRO A 324 -2.16 29.34 -0.13
N ILE A 325 -2.13 28.08 -0.59
CA ILE A 325 -1.93 27.79 -2.02
C ILE A 325 -3.01 28.44 -2.89
N ALA A 326 -4.24 28.52 -2.36
CA ALA A 326 -5.40 29.04 -3.07
C ALA A 326 -5.26 30.54 -3.39
N THR A 327 -4.50 31.29 -2.58
CA THR A 327 -4.16 32.70 -2.86
C THR A 327 -3.30 32.82 -4.12
N MET A 328 -2.45 31.84 -4.39
CA MET A 328 -1.53 31.84 -5.53
C MET A 328 -2.12 31.19 -6.78
N MET A 329 -2.88 30.10 -6.61
CA MET A 329 -3.36 29.27 -7.73
C MET A 329 -4.85 29.46 -8.06
N GLY A 330 -5.60 30.15 -7.20
CA GLY A 330 -7.06 30.20 -7.23
C GLY A 330 -7.68 29.16 -6.29
N GLN A 331 -8.93 29.40 -5.90
CA GLN A 331 -9.70 28.44 -5.09
C GLN A 331 -10.17 27.26 -5.93
N MET A 332 -10.32 26.10 -5.30
CA MET A 332 -10.93 24.96 -5.98
C MET A 332 -12.42 25.24 -6.23
N PRO A 333 -12.89 25.12 -7.47
CA PRO A 333 -14.28 25.43 -7.81
C PRO A 333 -15.23 24.43 -7.14
N ARG A 334 -16.32 24.92 -6.56
CA ARG A 334 -17.44 24.08 -6.14
C ARG A 334 -18.22 23.61 -7.37
N PRO A 335 -18.96 22.47 -7.31
CA PRO A 335 -19.80 22.04 -8.41
C PRO A 335 -20.75 23.16 -8.86
N GLY A 336 -20.63 23.60 -10.12
CA GLY A 336 -21.43 24.67 -10.70
C GLY A 336 -20.83 26.08 -10.61
N GLU A 337 -19.71 26.27 -9.92
CA GLU A 337 -19.02 27.58 -9.83
C GLU A 337 -17.83 27.65 -10.81
N LYS A 338 -17.67 28.80 -11.48
CA LYS A 338 -16.46 29.15 -12.22
C LYS A 338 -15.71 30.23 -11.46
N LEU A 339 -14.59 29.86 -10.87
CA LEU A 339 -13.67 30.79 -10.22
C LEU A 339 -12.45 31.02 -11.12
N PRO A 340 -11.92 32.25 -11.20
CA PRO A 340 -10.69 32.52 -11.94
C PRO A 340 -9.54 31.70 -11.35
N ARG A 341 -8.79 31.04 -12.23
CA ARG A 341 -7.60 30.26 -11.88
C ARG A 341 -6.35 30.94 -12.45
N LEU A 342 -5.18 30.58 -11.90
CA LEU A 342 -3.92 31.17 -12.35
C LEU A 342 -3.67 30.98 -13.86
N ASP A 343 -4.10 29.85 -14.43
CA ASP A 343 -3.97 29.54 -15.85
C ASP A 343 -4.83 30.43 -16.76
N ASP A 344 -5.91 31.03 -16.25
CA ASP A 344 -6.72 32.01 -16.99
C ASP A 344 -5.94 33.32 -17.27
N PHE A 345 -4.88 33.59 -16.51
CA PHE A 345 -4.04 34.79 -16.64
C PHE A 345 -2.74 34.53 -17.41
N LEU A 346 -2.48 33.29 -17.84
CA LEU A 346 -1.32 32.97 -18.66
C LEU A 346 -1.55 33.35 -20.13
N PRO A 347 -0.51 33.79 -20.86
CA PRO A 347 -0.65 34.09 -22.27
C PRO A 347 -1.08 32.84 -23.07
N PRO A 348 -1.94 32.99 -24.09
CA PRO A 348 -2.38 31.86 -24.88
C PRO A 348 -1.18 31.19 -25.59
N LEU A 349 -1.17 29.85 -25.59
CA LEU A 349 -0.18 29.09 -26.33
C LEU A 349 -0.43 29.27 -27.83
N LYS A 350 0.58 29.78 -28.55
CA LYS A 350 0.51 30.00 -30.00
C LYS A 350 0.24 28.70 -30.78
N GLU A 351 0.81 27.60 -30.32
CA GLU A 351 0.65 26.27 -30.91
C GLU A 351 0.38 25.26 -29.79
N PRO A 352 -0.88 25.06 -29.38
CA PRO A 352 -1.21 24.08 -28.36
C PRO A 352 -0.86 22.68 -28.87
N TYR A 353 -0.13 21.91 -28.05
CA TYR A 353 0.21 20.54 -28.41
C TYR A 353 -1.05 19.68 -28.50
N ILE A 354 -1.33 19.17 -29.71
CA ILE A 354 -2.40 18.21 -29.95
C ILE A 354 -1.81 16.80 -29.84
N PRO A 355 -2.33 15.93 -28.96
CA PRO A 355 -1.83 14.57 -28.84
C PRO A 355 -1.99 13.83 -30.18
N GLN A 356 -0.85 13.49 -30.78
CA GLN A 356 -0.75 12.98 -32.15
C GLN A 356 -1.30 11.57 -32.34
N ASN A 357 -1.53 10.82 -31.26
CA ASN A 357 -2.08 9.46 -31.34
C ASN A 357 -3.05 9.15 -30.20
N HIS A 358 -3.90 8.15 -30.44
CA HIS A 358 -4.92 7.66 -29.52
C HIS A 358 -4.32 7.26 -28.15
N ARG A 359 -3.12 6.67 -28.14
CA ARG A 359 -2.42 6.26 -26.91
C ARG A 359 -2.10 7.45 -26.01
N ARG A 360 -1.59 8.55 -26.56
CA ARG A 360 -1.29 9.78 -25.81
C ARG A 360 -2.56 10.47 -25.31
N ARG A 361 -3.66 10.46 -26.08
CA ARG A 361 -4.97 10.97 -25.62
C ARG A 361 -5.47 10.19 -24.41
N ARG A 362 -5.50 8.86 -24.50
CA ARG A 362 -5.90 7.97 -23.41
C ARG A 362 -5.06 8.18 -22.14
N ASN A 363 -3.75 8.42 -22.27
CA ASN A 363 -2.89 8.73 -21.12
C ASN A 363 -3.29 10.04 -20.42
N ILE A 364 -3.61 11.09 -21.17
CA ILE A 364 -4.01 12.39 -20.61
C ILE A 364 -5.40 12.29 -19.96
N GLU A 365 -6.33 11.59 -20.62
CA GLU A 365 -7.68 11.37 -20.10
C GLU A 365 -7.67 10.55 -18.81
N SER A 366 -6.95 9.42 -18.79
CA SER A 366 -6.82 8.57 -17.59
C SER A 366 -6.19 9.32 -16.42
N PHE A 367 -5.18 10.16 -16.68
CA PHE A 367 -4.60 11.02 -15.67
C PHE A 367 -5.64 11.99 -15.08
N ARG A 368 -6.38 12.72 -15.93
CA ARG A 368 -7.37 13.71 -15.49
C ARG A 368 -8.50 13.12 -14.65
N VAL A 369 -8.94 11.90 -14.99
CA VAL A 369 -10.00 11.20 -14.24
C VAL A 369 -9.50 10.81 -12.85
N ARG A 370 -8.28 10.30 -12.73
CA ARG A 370 -7.73 9.81 -11.45
C ARG A 370 -7.11 10.89 -10.57
N SER A 371 -6.56 11.95 -11.14
CA SER A 371 -6.09 13.11 -10.39
C SER A 371 -7.24 14.05 -9.97
N GLY A 372 -8.49 13.61 -10.12
CA GLY A 372 -9.69 14.42 -10.00
C GLY A 372 -9.71 15.27 -8.74
N SER A 373 -9.95 16.57 -8.93
CA SER A 373 -10.31 17.54 -7.88
C SER A 373 -9.30 17.81 -6.76
N HIS A 374 -7.99 17.63 -6.97
CA HIS A 374 -6.99 18.13 -6.00
C HIS A 374 -6.28 19.43 -6.42
N PHE A 375 -6.45 19.90 -7.67
CA PHE A 375 -5.97 21.21 -8.17
C PHE A 375 -6.92 21.84 -9.21
#